data_AF-A0A959T6G5-F1
#
_entry.id   AF-A0A959T6G5-F1
#
_cell.length_a   1.000
_cell.length_b   1.000
_cell.length_c   1.000
_cell.angle_alpha   90.00
_cell.angle_beta   90.00
_cell.angle_gamma   90.00
#
_symmetry.space_group_name_H-M   'P 1'
#
loop_
_entity.id
_entity.type
_entity.pdbx_description
1 polymer ?
#
loop_
_entity_poly.entity_id
_entity_poly.type
_entity_poly.pdbx_seq_one_letter_code
_entity_poly.pdbx_strand_id
1 'polypeptide(L)' 'LPAYGGWCAYAMGARNEKVTVDPETFKIKDGRVFLFYNRFFTNTLTDWNEDEGRLYPAAERNWAAFKHRP' A
#
# COMPACT_ATOMS: atom_id res chain seq x y z
N LEU A 1 -7.91 -11.16 -3.67
CA LEU A 1 -7.68 -10.53 -2.35
C LEU A 1 -6.91 -9.23 -2.57
N PRO A 2 -7.16 -8.17 -1.78
CA PRO A 2 -6.35 -6.95 -1.85
C PRO A 2 -4.87 -7.24 -1.64
N ALA A 3 -4.02 -6.50 -2.34
CA ALA A 3 -2.59 -6.44 -2.07
C ALA A 3 -2.37 -6.11 -0.60
N TYR A 4 -1.30 -6.67 -0.04
CA TYR A 4 -0.90 -6.43 1.33
C TYR A 4 -1.99 -6.71 2.36
N GLY A 5 -2.88 -7.67 2.10
CA GLY A 5 -3.90 -8.10 3.06
C GLY A 5 -4.90 -7.01 3.45
N GLY A 6 -5.09 -5.99 2.62
CA GLY A 6 -6.00 -4.87 2.89
C GLY A 6 -5.37 -3.68 3.62
N TRP A 7 -4.05 -3.67 3.80
CA TRP A 7 -3.32 -2.55 4.40
C TRP A 7 -2.86 -1.54 3.34
N CYS A 8 -2.65 -0.30 3.78
CA CYS A 8 -2.24 0.80 2.91
C CYS A 8 -0.93 0.49 2.18
N ALA A 9 -0.96 0.50 0.85
CA ALA A 9 0.20 0.22 0.01
C ALA A 9 1.31 1.26 0.20
N TYR A 10 0.94 2.54 0.31
CA TYR A 10 1.89 3.61 0.59
C TYR A 10 2.60 3.40 1.93
N ALA A 11 1.87 3.15 3.02
CA ALA A 11 2.48 2.90 4.34
C ALA A 11 3.36 1.64 4.33
N MET A 12 2.93 0.60 3.60
CA MET A 12 3.72 -0.62 3.43
C MET A 12 5.05 -0.33 2.72
N GLY A 13 5.05 0.49 1.66
CA GLY A 13 6.26 0.83 0.90
C GLY A 13 7.16 1.86 1.56
N ALA A 14 6.58 2.92 2.10
CA ALA A 14 7.31 4.05 2.66
C ALA A 14 7.84 3.77 4.07
N ARG A 15 7.07 3.03 4.88
CA ARG A 15 7.28 2.95 6.33
C ARG A 15 7.34 1.53 6.89
N ASN A 16 7.06 0.51 6.08
CA ASN A 16 6.95 -0.88 6.55
C ASN A 16 5.89 -1.02 7.67
N GLU A 17 4.77 -0.32 7.56
CA GLU A 17 3.71 -0.27 8.56
C GLU A 17 2.36 -0.77 8.00
N LYS A 18 1.53 -1.33 8.88
CA LYS A 18 0.13 -1.67 8.59
C LYS A 18 -0.77 -0.50 8.99
N VAL A 19 -1.21 0.28 8.01
CA VAL A 19 -2.12 1.41 8.21
C VAL A 19 -3.46 1.08 7.54
N THR A 20 -4.55 1.38 8.22
CA THR A 20 -5.91 1.19 7.70
C THR A 20 -6.14 2.05 6.46
N VAL A 21 -7.15 1.68 5.69
CA VAL A 21 -7.39 2.22 4.35
C VAL A 21 -8.81 2.71 4.20
N ASP A 22 -9.03 3.50 3.17
CA ASP A 22 -10.34 3.71 2.58
C ASP A 22 -10.49 2.72 1.41
N PRO A 23 -11.46 1.80 1.44
CA PRO A 23 -11.64 0.82 0.37
C PRO A 23 -12.03 1.45 -0.97
N GLU A 24 -12.56 2.68 -0.99
CA GLU A 24 -12.88 3.42 -2.21
C GLU A 24 -11.65 4.09 -2.83
N THR A 25 -10.55 4.20 -2.08
CA THR A 25 -9.28 4.75 -2.57
C THR A 25 -8.33 3.62 -2.92
N PHE A 26 -8.38 3.18 -4.17
CA PHE A 26 -7.59 2.05 -4.65
C PHE A 26 -6.96 2.26 -6.02
N LYS A 27 -5.98 1.42 -6.34
CA LYS A 27 -5.35 1.30 -7.66
C LYS A 27 -5.29 -0.17 -8.06
N ILE A 28 -5.53 -0.46 -9.34
CA ILE A 28 -5.33 -1.80 -9.89
C ILE A 28 -4.01 -1.80 -10.66
N LYS A 29 -3.15 -2.77 -10.35
CA LYS A 29 -1.88 -3.01 -11.04
C LYS A 29 -1.57 -4.50 -11.04
N ASP A 30 -1.18 -5.02 -12.20
CA ASP A 30 -0.83 -6.45 -12.39
C ASP A 30 -1.90 -7.41 -11.84
N GLY A 31 -3.18 -7.08 -12.05
CA GLY A 31 -4.32 -7.86 -11.57
C GLY A 31 -4.54 -7.83 -10.04
N ARG A 32 -3.82 -6.99 -9.30
CA ARG A 32 -3.92 -6.82 -7.85
C ARG A 32 -4.53 -5.46 -7.49
N VAL A 33 -5.34 -5.44 -6.43
CA VAL A 33 -5.95 -4.22 -5.87
C VAL A 33 -5.09 -3.68 -4.75
N PHE A 34 -4.56 -2.47 -4.88
CA PHE A 34 -3.79 -1.75 -3.86
C PHE A 34 -4.71 -0.74 -3.20
N LEU A 35 -4.78 -0.76 -1.87
CA LEU A 35 -5.63 0.14 -1.10
C LEU A 35 -4.77 1.23 -0.46
N PHE A 36 -5.37 2.39 -0.22
CA PHE A 36 -4.67 3.57 0.26
C PHE A 36 -5.39 4.20 1.44
N TYR A 37 -4.61 4.86 2.29
CA TYR A 37 -5.16 5.73 3.31
C TYR A 37 -5.71 6.98 2.65
N ASN A 38 -6.98 7.28 2.91
CA ASN A 38 -7.62 8.52 2.52
C ASN A 38 -8.50 9.02 3.66
N ARG A 39 -8.16 10.18 4.23
CA ARG A 39 -8.98 10.83 5.25
C ARG A 39 -8.69 12.33 5.30
N PHE A 40 -9.75 13.12 5.46
CA PHE A 40 -9.70 14.58 5.57
C PHE A 40 -8.93 15.23 4.41
N PHE A 41 -7.66 15.59 4.64
CA PHE A 41 -6.79 16.29 3.68
C PHE A 41 -5.62 15.43 3.19
N THR A 42 -5.63 14.13 3.48
CA THR A 42 -4.53 13.23 3.13
C THR A 42 -5.05 12.10 2.27
N ASN A 43 -4.52 11.97 1.06
CA ASN A 43 -4.77 10.87 0.16
C ASN A 43 -3.44 10.27 -0.29
N THR A 44 -3.06 9.15 0.30
CA THR A 44 -1.75 8.53 0.00
C THR A 44 -1.67 7.86 -1.37
N LEU A 45 -2.77 7.78 -2.14
CA LEU A 45 -2.72 7.36 -3.54
C LEU A 45 -2.02 8.42 -4.41
N THR A 46 -2.15 9.72 -4.10
CA THR A 46 -1.45 10.77 -4.86
C THR A 46 0.05 10.63 -4.67
N ASP A 47 0.50 10.55 -3.41
CA ASP A 47 1.91 10.37 -3.06
C ASP A 47 2.48 9.07 -3.63
N TRP A 48 1.66 8.00 -3.64
CA TRP A 48 2.04 6.74 -4.27
C TRP A 48 2.30 6.90 -5.77
N ASN A 49 1.43 7.60 -6.50
CA ASN A 49 1.56 7.74 -7.94
C ASN A 49 2.80 8.57 -8.33
N GLU A 50 3.24 9.50 -7.47
CA GLU A 50 4.44 10.30 -7.71
C GLU A 50 5.75 9.51 -7.54
N ASP A 51 5.77 8.51 -6.63
CA ASP A 51 6.99 7.77 -6.27
C ASP A 51 6.79 6.24 -6.35
N GLU A 52 5.90 5.79 -7.23
CA GLU A 52 5.49 4.38 -7.34
C GLU A 52 6.69 3.47 -7.63
N GLY A 53 7.63 3.95 -8.45
CA GLY A 53 8.82 3.19 -8.85
C GLY A 53 9.68 2.74 -7.66
N ARG A 54 9.77 3.56 -6.61
CA ARG A 54 10.48 3.22 -5.37
C ARG A 54 9.58 2.51 -4.37
N LEU A 55 8.33 2.95 -4.23
CA LEU A 55 7.41 2.45 -3.21
C LEU A 55 6.95 1.02 -3.48
N TYR A 56 6.69 0.66 -4.74
CA TYR A 56 6.24 -0.67 -5.11
C TYR A 56 7.22 -1.79 -4.72
N PRO A 57 8.50 -1.77 -5.16
CA PRO A 57 9.45 -2.82 -4.77
C PRO A 57 9.73 -2.84 -3.26
N ALA A 58 9.67 -1.69 -2.58
CA ALA A 58 9.79 -1.63 -1.13
C ALA A 58 8.60 -2.31 -0.43
N ALA A 59 7.38 -2.04 -0.88
CA ALA A 59 6.16 -2.62 -0.34
C ALA A 59 6.11 -4.14 -0.54
N GLU A 60 6.54 -4.65 -1.70
CA GLU A 60 6.64 -6.10 -1.95
C GLU A 60 7.61 -6.78 -0.98
N ARG A 61 8.80 -6.21 -0.78
CA ARG A 61 9.81 -6.74 0.16
C ARG A 61 9.30 -6.73 1.60
N ASN A 62 8.73 -5.60 2.02
CA ASN A 62 8.20 -5.39 3.37
C ASN A 62 7.05 -6.37 3.67
N TRP A 63 6.13 -6.53 2.72
CA TRP A 63 5.02 -7.47 2.88
C TRP A 63 5.47 -8.93 2.92
N ALA A 64 6.45 -9.31 2.10
CA ALA A 64 7.02 -10.65 2.16
C ALA A 64 7.56 -10.95 3.57
N ALA A 65 8.31 -10.02 4.17
CA ALA A 65 8.81 -10.19 5.54
C ALA A 65 7.69 -10.34 6.58
N PHE A 66 6.57 -9.61 6.44
CA PHE A 66 5.42 -9.76 7.34
C PHE A 66 4.75 -11.12 7.26
N LYS A 67 4.61 -11.70 6.06
CA LYS A 67 4.01 -13.03 5.89
C LYS A 67 4.84 -14.15 6.51
N HIS A 68 6.13 -13.89 6.79
CA HIS A 68 7.06 -14.85 7.36
C HIS A 68 7.44 -14.56 8.82
N ARG A 69 6.77 -13.60 9.48
CA ARG A 69 6.88 -13.45 10.93
C ARG A 69 5.98 -14.50 11.61
N PRO A 70 6.51 -15.26 12.59
CA PRO A 70 5.72 -16.21 13.38
C PRO A 70 4.61 -15.51 14.17
#